data_AF-A0A2E9ALS6-F1
#
_entry.id   AF-A0A2E9ALS6-F1
#
_cell.length_a   1.000
_cell.length_b   1.000
_cell.length_c   1.000
_cell.angle_alpha   90.00
_cell.angle_beta   90.00
_cell.angle_gamma   90.00
#
_symmetry.space_group_name_H-M   'P 1'
#
loop_
_entity.id
_entity.type
_entity.pdbx_description
1 polymer ?
#
loop_
_entity_poly.entity_id
_entity_poly.type
_entity_poly.pdbx_seq_one_letter_code
_entity_poly.pdbx_strand_id
1 'polypeptide(L)'
;MSGKSLSPAFRSRADEVIDIANRQSQSVSAGQVSASLMYATARFNAFQVAATAETRDDMAEERDNAIEYFTAQYRKMFEDHFDECMANFDRYTGRDKS
;
A
#
# COMPACT_ATOMS: atom_id res chain seq x y z
N MET A 1 -6.16 -9.80 3.30
CA MET A 1 -7.47 -10.19 2.73
C MET A 1 -7.50 -11.69 2.61
N SER A 2 -8.27 -12.39 3.47
CA SER A 2 -8.40 -13.84 3.35
C SER A 2 -9.37 -14.19 2.20
N GLY A 3 -8.86 -14.90 1.19
CA GLY A 3 -9.68 -15.73 0.29
C GLY A 3 -10.34 -15.11 -0.95
N LYS A 4 -10.08 -13.86 -1.33
CA LYS A 4 -10.56 -13.30 -2.63
C LYS A 4 -9.36 -12.93 -3.50
N SER A 5 -9.18 -13.65 -4.61
CA SER A 5 -8.19 -13.28 -5.63
C SER A 5 -8.43 -11.84 -6.06
N LEU A 6 -7.43 -10.98 -5.88
CA LEU A 6 -7.44 -9.62 -6.43
C LEU A 6 -7.74 -9.70 -7.94
N SER A 7 -8.66 -8.87 -8.42
CA SER A 7 -9.02 -8.87 -9.83
C SER A 7 -7.81 -8.49 -10.69
N PRO A 8 -7.69 -8.99 -11.94
CA PRO A 8 -6.59 -8.62 -12.82
C PRO A 8 -6.45 -7.10 -13.00
N ALA A 9 -7.58 -6.39 -13.08
CA ALA A 9 -7.58 -4.93 -13.19
C ALA A 9 -7.05 -4.23 -11.92
N PHE A 10 -7.32 -4.77 -10.73
CA PHE A 10 -6.72 -4.24 -9.49
C PHE A 10 -5.20 -4.44 -9.50
N ARG A 11 -4.74 -5.65 -9.87
CA ARG A 11 -3.31 -5.98 -9.92
C ARG A 11 -2.57 -5.09 -10.90
N SER A 12 -3.10 -4.91 -12.12
CA SER A 12 -2.53 -4.02 -13.13
C SER A 12 -2.27 -2.62 -12.59
N ARG A 13 -3.23 -2.03 -11.87
CA ARG A 13 -3.04 -0.68 -11.27
C ARG A 13 -1.99 -0.67 -10.16
N ALA A 14 -1.91 -1.73 -9.36
CA ALA A 14 -0.88 -1.84 -8.32
C ALA A 14 0.52 -2.00 -8.96
N ASP A 15 0.63 -2.81 -10.01
CA ASP A 15 1.87 -3.05 -10.75
C ASP A 15 2.38 -1.76 -11.41
N GLU A 16 1.49 -0.93 -11.98
CA GLU A 16 1.85 0.39 -12.51
C GLU A 16 2.50 1.31 -11.46
N VAL A 17 2.02 1.27 -10.21
CA VAL A 17 2.61 2.03 -9.09
C VAL A 17 3.95 1.44 -8.66
N ILE A 18 4.06 0.12 -8.63
CA ILE A 18 5.31 -0.60 -8.32
C ILE A 18 6.37 -0.30 -9.39
N ASP A 19 6.01 -0.24 -10.67
CA ASP A 19 6.92 0.10 -11.76
C ASP A 19 7.47 1.52 -11.63
N ILE A 20 6.65 2.47 -11.18
CA ILE A 20 7.11 3.82 -10.86
C ILE A 20 8.12 3.77 -9.70
N ALA A 21 7.81 3.04 -8.63
CA ALA A 21 8.69 2.90 -7.47
C ALA A 21 10.03 2.24 -7.82
N ASN A 22 10.00 1.19 -8.64
CA ASN A 22 11.18 0.49 -9.13
C ASN A 22 12.08 1.43 -9.96
N ARG A 23 11.49 2.24 -10.85
CA ARG A 23 12.25 3.25 -11.60
C ARG A 23 12.86 4.31 -10.69
N GLN A 24 12.11 4.81 -9.71
CA GLN A 24 12.65 5.78 -8.74
C GLN A 24 13.78 5.21 -7.89
N SER A 25 13.70 3.91 -7.57
CA SER A 25 14.71 3.20 -6.79
C SER A 25 16.04 3.01 -7.53
N GLN A 26 16.11 3.33 -8.83
CA GLN A 26 17.36 3.40 -9.58
C GLN A 26 18.18 4.67 -9.25
N SER A 27 17.52 5.71 -8.72
CA SER A 27 18.13 7.02 -8.46
C SER A 27 18.30 7.34 -6.97
N VAL A 28 17.45 6.78 -6.10
CA VAL A 28 17.47 6.98 -4.65
C VAL A 28 17.23 5.65 -3.92
N SER A 29 17.52 5.59 -2.63
CA SER A 29 17.37 4.35 -1.86
C SER A 29 15.91 3.85 -1.84
N ALA A 30 15.72 2.54 -1.84
CA ALA A 30 14.39 1.92 -1.74
C ALA A 30 13.62 2.38 -0.49
N GLY A 31 14.32 2.68 0.62
CA GLY A 31 13.71 3.25 1.82
C GLY A 31 13.11 4.64 1.60
N GLN A 32 13.79 5.51 0.84
CA GLN A 32 13.25 6.84 0.49
C GLN A 32 12.05 6.74 -0.46
N VAL A 33 12.09 5.81 -1.42
CA VAL A 33 10.95 5.55 -2.32
C VAL A 33 9.77 5.00 -1.52
N SER A 34 10.01 4.06 -0.60
CA SER A 34 8.98 3.50 0.28
C SER A 34 8.31 4.59 1.13
N ALA A 35 9.08 5.49 1.75
CA ALA A 35 8.53 6.63 2.48
C ALA A 35 7.69 7.56 1.57
N SER A 36 8.14 7.77 0.33
CA SER A 36 7.41 8.58 -0.66
C SER A 36 6.09 7.93 -1.08
N LEU A 37 6.06 6.59 -1.23
CA LEU A 37 4.83 5.84 -1.50
C LEU A 37 3.84 5.96 -0.34
N MET A 38 4.29 5.78 0.91
CA MET A 38 3.41 5.94 2.08
C MET A 38 2.80 7.34 2.14
N TYR A 39 3.60 8.38 1.87
CA TYR A 39 3.12 9.75 1.81
C TYR A 39 2.12 9.97 0.67
N ALA A 40 2.38 9.43 -0.52
CA ALA A 40 1.49 9.52 -1.68
C ALA A 40 0.14 8.84 -1.41
N THR A 41 0.16 7.61 -0.86
CA THR A 41 -1.05 6.87 -0.49
C THR A 41 -1.87 7.63 0.55
N ALA A 42 -1.23 8.18 1.59
CA ALA A 42 -1.93 8.96 2.61
C ALA A 42 -2.65 10.18 2.02
N ARG A 43 -1.98 10.94 1.13
CA ARG A 43 -2.58 12.09 0.45
C ARG A 43 -3.74 11.71 -0.46
N PHE A 44 -3.58 10.63 -1.22
CA PHE A 44 -4.62 10.16 -2.12
C PHE A 44 -5.87 9.72 -1.34
N ASN A 45 -5.69 8.93 -0.27
CA ASN A 45 -6.81 8.47 0.56
C ASN A 45 -7.51 9.63 1.28
N ALA A 46 -6.76 10.60 1.81
CA ALA A 46 -7.34 11.80 2.42
C ALA A 46 -8.15 12.63 1.41
N PHE A 47 -7.64 12.78 0.18
CA PHE A 47 -8.39 13.43 -0.90
C PHE A 47 -9.67 12.66 -1.25
N GLN A 48 -9.63 11.33 -1.30
CA GLN A 48 -10.80 10.50 -1.58
C GLN A 48 -11.90 10.67 -0.52
N VAL A 49 -11.54 10.81 0.76
CA VAL A 49 -12.51 11.11 1.83
C VAL A 49 -13.10 12.51 1.64
N ALA A 50 -12.25 13.51 1.38
CA ALA A 50 -12.70 14.88 1.15
C ALA A 50 -13.62 14.99 -0.07
N ALA A 51 -13.34 14.25 -1.15
CA ALA A 51 -14.13 14.24 -2.38
C ALA A 51 -15.52 13.61 -2.22
N THR A 52 -15.73 12.81 -1.17
CA THR A 52 -17.02 12.16 -0.87
C THR A 52 -17.81 12.84 0.24
N ALA A 53 -17.22 13.81 0.96
CA ALA A 53 -17.91 14.55 2.00
C ALA A 53 -18.80 15.65 1.39
N GLU A 54 -20.01 15.82 1.93
CA GLU A 54 -20.92 16.89 1.50
C GLU A 54 -20.50 18.24 2.09
N THR A 55 -20.07 18.23 3.36
CA THR A 55 -19.58 19.40 4.08
C THR A 55 -18.25 19.13 4.78
N ARG A 56 -17.63 20.23 5.25
CA ARG A 56 -16.44 20.15 6.10
C ARG A 56 -16.72 19.46 7.43
N ASP A 57 -17.91 19.63 7.97
CA ASP A 57 -18.26 19.05 9.28
C ASP A 57 -18.46 17.54 9.13
N ASP A 58 -19.10 17.06 8.06
CA ASP A 58 -19.19 15.63 7.74
C ASP A 58 -17.78 15.01 7.59
N MET A 59 -16.87 15.70 6.90
CA MET A 59 -15.49 15.26 6.78
C MET A 59 -14.77 15.18 8.14
N ALA A 60 -15.08 16.09 9.06
CA ALA A 60 -14.51 16.10 10.40
C ALA A 60 -15.06 14.95 11.26
N GLU A 61 -16.35 14.64 11.15
CA GLU A 61 -17.00 13.51 11.82
C GLU A 61 -16.45 12.16 11.31
N GLU A 62 -16.17 12.05 10.01
CA GLU A 62 -15.61 10.82 9.41
C GLU A 62 -14.10 10.63 9.60
N ARG A 63 -13.40 11.62 10.18
CA ARG A 63 -11.94 11.62 10.28
C ARG A 63 -11.39 10.35 10.92
N ASP A 64 -11.89 10.01 12.10
CA ASP A 64 -11.32 8.92 12.90
C ASP A 64 -11.69 7.55 12.29
N ASN A 65 -12.91 7.43 11.74
CA ASN A 65 -13.34 6.24 10.98
C ASN A 65 -12.45 6.00 9.77
N ALA A 66 -12.14 7.06 9.00
CA ALA A 66 -11.27 6.97 7.83
C ALA A 66 -9.84 6.55 8.21
N ILE A 67 -9.29 7.13 9.28
CA ILE A 67 -7.95 6.77 9.78
C ILE A 67 -7.91 5.28 10.17
N GLU A 68 -8.88 4.82 10.95
CA GLU A 68 -8.94 3.42 11.38
C GLU A 68 -9.09 2.49 10.18
N TYR A 69 -9.99 2.82 9.25
CA TYR A 69 -10.22 2.02 8.05
C TYR A 69 -8.94 1.85 7.21
N PHE A 70 -8.29 2.95 6.81
CA PHE A 70 -7.13 2.87 5.92
C PHE A 70 -5.92 2.22 6.60
N THR A 71 -5.68 2.50 7.89
CA THR A 71 -4.57 1.89 8.62
C THR A 71 -4.79 0.39 8.85
N ALA A 72 -6.01 -0.04 9.15
CA ALA A 72 -6.36 -1.46 9.26
C ALA A 72 -6.23 -2.19 7.92
N GLN A 73 -6.66 -1.59 6.80
CA GLN A 73 -6.47 -2.18 5.47
C GLN A 73 -4.98 -2.33 5.13
N TYR A 74 -4.17 -1.30 5.35
CA TYR A 74 -2.73 -1.37 5.13
C TYR A 74 -2.08 -2.45 5.98
N ARG A 75 -2.36 -2.46 7.29
CA ARG A 75 -1.83 -3.47 8.24
C ARG A 75 -2.09 -4.88 7.73
N LYS A 76 -3.34 -5.17 7.37
CA LYS A 76 -3.74 -6.49 6.86
C LYS A 76 -2.99 -6.89 5.58
N MET A 77 -2.85 -5.99 4.62
CA MET A 77 -2.12 -6.28 3.37
C MET A 77 -0.62 -6.44 3.61
N PHE A 78 -0.07 -5.64 4.52
CA PHE A 78 1.34 -5.70 4.87
C PHE A 78 1.67 -7.01 5.58
N GLU A 79 0.87 -7.42 6.58
CA GLU A 79 1.03 -8.69 7.28
C GLU A 79 0.99 -9.88 6.32
N ASP A 80 -0.02 -9.94 5.43
CA ASP A 80 -0.13 -11.01 4.42
C ASP A 80 1.14 -11.12 3.55
N HIS A 81 1.65 -9.98 3.03
CA HIS A 81 2.84 -9.97 2.19
C HIS A 81 4.14 -10.18 2.97
N PHE A 82 4.18 -9.76 4.22
CA PHE A 82 5.33 -9.98 5.09
C PHE A 82 5.49 -11.47 5.40
N ASP A 83 4.38 -12.14 5.73
CA ASP A 83 4.36 -13.58 5.96
C ASP A 83 4.72 -14.37 4.69
N GLU A 84 4.26 -13.93 3.51
CA GLU A 84 4.68 -14.51 2.21
C GLU A 84 6.19 -14.35 1.98
N CYS A 85 6.73 -13.15 2.26
CA CYS A 85 8.17 -12.87 2.18
C CYS A 85 8.97 -13.72 3.15
N MET A 86 8.48 -13.92 4.38
CA MET A 86 9.11 -14.80 5.36
C MET A 86 9.10 -16.26 4.90
N ALA A 87 7.95 -16.75 4.41
CA ALA A 87 7.82 -18.13 3.93
C ALA A 87 8.72 -18.42 2.73
N ASN A 88 9.04 -17.40 1.92
CA ASN A 88 9.89 -17.50 0.74
C ASN A 88 11.25 -16.81 0.93
N PHE A 89 11.69 -16.58 2.16
CA PHE A 89 12.85 -15.76 2.47
C PHE A 89 14.12 -16.25 1.76
N ASP A 90 14.40 -17.56 1.80
CA ASP A 90 15.58 -18.12 1.16
C ASP A 90 15.56 -17.93 -0.35
N ARG A 91 14.38 -18.08 -0.97
CA ARG A 91 14.16 -17.83 -2.39
C ARG A 91 14.35 -16.38 -2.78
N TYR A 92 13.82 -15.45 -2.00
CA TYR A 92 13.93 -14.02 -2.29
C TYR A 92 15.33 -13.45 -1.98
N THR A 93 16.08 -14.09 -1.08
CA THR A 93 17.45 -13.69 -0.75
C THR A 93 18.52 -14.49 -1.49
N GLY A 94 18.13 -15.47 -2.31
CA GLY A 94 19.04 -16.33 -3.08
C GLY A 94 19.86 -17.30 -2.22
N ARG A 95 19.41 -17.59 -0.99
CA ARG A 95 20.05 -18.51 -0.03
C ARG A 95 19.63 -19.96 -0.21
N ASP A 96 18.60 -20.20 -1.01
CA ASP A 96 18.14 -21.50 -1.48
C ASP A 96 19.12 -22.18 -2.47
N LYS A 97 20.18 -21.47 -2.90
CA LYS A 97 21.23 -21.97 -3.81
C LYS A 97 22.52 -22.43 -3.13
N SER A 98 22.51 -22.69 -1.81
CA SER A 98 23.67 -23.26 -1.08
C SER A 98 23.57 -24.77 -0.90
#